data_AF-A0A7Y4SGY5-F1
#
_entry.id   AF-A0A7Y4SGY5-F1
#
_cell.length_a   1.000
_cell.length_b   1.000
_cell.length_c   1.000
_cell.angle_alpha   90.00
_cell.angle_beta   90.00
_cell.angle_gamma   90.00
#
_symmetry.space_group_name_H-M   'P 1'
#
loop_
_entity.id
_entity.type
_entity.pdbx_description
1 polymer ?
#
loop_
_entity_poly.entity_id
_entity_poly.type
_entity_poly.pdbx_seq_one_letter_code
_entity_poly.pdbx_strand_id
1 'polypeptide(L)'
;MTLFLMWFHLMAAVAWIGGMLFLSIVLVPVLKSEPFASQKALLFRTTARRFRAVAWGSIAVLLFTGPLLLNQRGIPITAPSEWPKILATKLGLVALLLLVTLTHDFIIGPLVGRIVQLPRESRTRFDQALVLWSPWLARFSLILALAVLLTAVTLARS
;
A
#
# COMPACT_ATOMS: atom_id res chain seq x y z
N MET A 1 -24.40 -14.55 -4.12
CA MET A 1 -23.58 -14.07 -2.97
C MET A 1 -22.13 -13.76 -3.37
N THR A 2 -21.49 -14.62 -4.17
CA THR A 2 -20.08 -14.47 -4.61
C THR A 2 -19.80 -13.20 -5.42
N LEU A 3 -20.73 -12.75 -6.29
CA LEU A 3 -20.52 -11.58 -7.14
C LEU A 3 -20.28 -10.30 -6.33
N PHE A 4 -21.11 -10.02 -5.32
CA PHE A 4 -20.96 -8.85 -4.47
C PHE A 4 -19.64 -8.89 -3.67
N LEU A 5 -19.26 -10.05 -3.14
CA LEU A 5 -17.99 -10.21 -2.43
C LEU A 5 -16.80 -9.94 -3.36
N MET A 6 -16.81 -10.50 -4.57
CA MET A 6 -15.77 -10.22 -5.57
C MET A 6 -15.75 -8.74 -5.95
N TRP A 7 -16.92 -8.13 -6.18
CA TRP A 7 -17.03 -6.72 -6.51
C TRP A 7 -16.41 -5.83 -5.42
N PHE A 8 -16.74 -6.05 -4.15
CA PHE A 8 -16.12 -5.32 -3.03
C PHE A 8 -14.62 -5.58 -2.89
N HIS A 9 -14.17 -6.84 -3.06
CA HIS A 9 -12.76 -7.18 -3.03
C HIS A 9 -11.98 -6.43 -4.11
N LEU A 10 -12.51 -6.41 -5.34
CA LEU A 10 -11.90 -5.72 -6.47
C LEU A 10 -11.95 -4.20 -6.29
N MET A 11 -13.06 -3.63 -5.82
CA MET A 11 -13.15 -2.20 -5.51
C MET A 11 -12.12 -1.77 -4.47
N ALA A 12 -11.92 -2.56 -3.41
CA ALA A 12 -10.91 -2.29 -2.41
C ALA A 12 -9.49 -2.36 -2.99
N ALA A 13 -9.19 -3.38 -3.80
CA ALA A 13 -7.91 -3.53 -4.49
C ALA A 13 -7.63 -2.35 -5.44
N VAL A 14 -8.62 -1.96 -6.25
CA VAL A 14 -8.52 -0.84 -7.22
C VAL A 14 -8.32 0.47 -6.48
N ALA A 15 -9.09 0.75 -5.42
CA ALA A 15 -8.94 1.97 -4.64
C ALA A 15 -7.54 2.08 -4.02
N TRP A 16 -7.01 0.97 -3.49
CA TRP A 16 -5.70 0.98 -2.84
C TRP A 16 -4.56 1.09 -3.85
N ILE A 17 -4.51 0.22 -4.86
CA ILE A 17 -3.46 0.22 -5.89
C ILE A 17 -3.54 1.48 -6.75
N GLY A 18 -4.75 1.86 -7.19
CA GLY A 18 -5.00 3.06 -7.98
C GLY A 18 -4.59 4.33 -7.24
N GLY A 19 -4.86 4.42 -5.94
CA GLY A 19 -4.40 5.54 -5.13
C GLY A 19 -2.88 5.59 -4.97
N MET A 20 -2.20 4.44 -4.81
CA MET A 20 -0.73 4.40 -4.81
C MET A 20 -0.14 4.87 -6.15
N LEU A 21 -0.74 4.45 -7.26
CA LEU A 21 -0.36 4.89 -8.61
C LEU A 21 -0.56 6.39 -8.76
N PHE A 22 -1.73 6.91 -8.39
CA PHE A 22 -2.04 8.34 -8.45
C PHE A 22 -1.06 9.16 -7.62
N LEU A 23 -0.81 8.77 -6.36
CA LEU A 23 0.14 9.47 -5.50
C LEU A 23 1.54 9.48 -6.11
N SER A 24 2.00 8.33 -6.62
CA SER A 24 3.38 8.16 -7.07
C SER A 24 3.67 8.78 -8.44
N ILE A 25 2.73 8.68 -9.38
CA ILE A 25 2.92 9.03 -10.79
C ILE A 25 2.32 10.39 -11.12
N VAL A 26 1.28 10.83 -10.41
CA VAL A 26 0.58 12.08 -10.69
C VAL A 26 0.87 13.12 -9.62
N LEU A 27 0.48 12.86 -8.37
CA LEU A 27 0.53 13.88 -7.32
C LEU A 27 1.96 14.29 -6.96
N VAL A 28 2.86 13.32 -6.72
CA VAL A 28 4.25 13.63 -6.33
C VAL A 28 4.98 14.44 -7.40
N PRO A 29 4.91 14.10 -8.70
CA PRO A 29 5.49 14.93 -9.76
C PRO A 29 4.89 16.33 -9.83
N VAL A 30 3.56 16.48 -9.76
CA VAL A 30 2.89 17.79 -9.76
C VAL A 30 3.40 18.65 -8.60
N LEU A 31 3.46 18.09 -7.39
CA LEU A 31 3.92 18.81 -6.21
C LEU A 31 5.43 19.08 -6.20
N LYS A 32 6.21 18.49 -7.12
CA LYS A 32 7.63 18.83 -7.30
C LYS A 32 7.85 20.04 -8.22
N SER A 33 6.83 20.49 -8.95
CA SER A 33 6.94 21.66 -9.83
C SER A 33 7.01 22.97 -9.03
N GLU A 34 7.74 23.95 -9.58
CA GLU A 34 8.00 25.28 -8.98
C GLU A 34 6.75 26.01 -8.45
N PRO A 35 5.57 25.98 -9.13
CA PRO A 35 4.38 26.70 -8.67
C PRO A 35 3.88 26.31 -7.27
N PHE A 36 4.26 25.13 -6.76
CA PHE A 36 3.76 24.59 -5.50
C PHE A 36 4.82 24.51 -4.40
N ALA A 37 6.01 25.11 -4.58
CA ALA A 37 7.14 24.93 -3.67
C ALA A 37 6.82 25.22 -2.18
N SER A 38 6.03 26.26 -1.91
CA SER A 38 5.63 26.66 -0.54
C SER A 38 4.53 25.79 0.08
N GLN A 39 3.64 25.20 -0.73
CA GLN A 39 2.48 24.45 -0.24
C GLN A 39 2.65 22.92 -0.35
N LYS A 40 3.66 22.47 -1.10
CA LYS A 40 3.96 21.06 -1.39
C LYS A 40 3.83 20.14 -0.18
N ALA A 41 4.48 20.49 0.93
CA ALA A 41 4.52 19.65 2.12
C ALA A 41 3.14 19.52 2.78
N LEU A 42 2.39 20.62 2.88
CA LEU A 42 1.06 20.64 3.48
C LEU A 42 0.05 19.87 2.62
N LEU A 43 0.04 20.12 1.30
CA LEU A 43 -0.82 19.43 0.35
C LEU A 43 -0.55 17.93 0.35
N PHE A 44 0.72 17.52 0.22
CA PHE A 44 1.08 16.11 0.25
C PHE A 44 0.66 15.45 1.56
N ARG A 45 0.98 16.05 2.71
CA ARG A 45 0.65 15.49 4.02
C ARG A 45 -0.85 15.34 4.23
N THR A 46 -1.64 16.32 3.79
CA THR A 46 -3.10 16.29 3.94
C THR A 46 -3.71 15.21 3.04
N THR A 47 -3.30 15.18 1.77
CA THR A 47 -3.76 14.15 0.81
C THR A 47 -3.33 12.76 1.23
N ALA A 48 -2.06 12.56 1.62
CA ALA A 48 -1.55 11.28 2.08
C ALA A 48 -2.27 10.78 3.34
N ARG A 49 -2.59 11.68 4.29
CA ARG A 49 -3.36 11.31 5.49
C ARG A 49 -4.79 10.87 5.16
N ARG A 50 -5.46 11.56 4.23
CA ARG A 50 -6.79 11.18 3.76
C ARG A 50 -6.75 9.85 3.02
N PHE A 51 -5.77 9.68 2.13
CA PHE A 51 -5.59 8.42 1.41
C PHE A 51 -5.26 7.27 2.36
N ARG A 52 -4.52 7.49 3.44
CA ARG A 52 -4.26 6.47 4.46
C ARG A 52 -5.57 5.87 5.02
N ALA A 53 -6.59 6.70 5.29
CA ALA A 53 -7.88 6.19 5.75
C ALA A 53 -8.55 5.28 4.69
N VAL A 54 -8.48 5.66 3.42
CA VAL A 54 -8.97 4.86 2.29
C VAL A 54 -8.20 3.54 2.18
N ALA A 55 -6.87 3.59 2.25
CA ALA A 55 -6.01 2.41 2.20
C ALA A 55 -6.33 1.41 3.32
N TRP A 56 -6.47 1.88 4.56
CA TRP A 56 -6.83 1.01 5.70
C TRP A 56 -8.26 0.46 5.59
N GLY A 57 -9.21 1.24 5.06
CA GLY A 57 -10.54 0.75 4.71
C GLY A 57 -10.48 -0.37 3.66
N SER A 58 -9.70 -0.17 2.59
CA SER A 58 -9.47 -1.19 1.57
C SER A 58 -8.81 -2.44 2.14
N ILE A 59 -7.80 -2.31 3.00
CA ILE A 59 -7.15 -3.45 3.66
C ILE A 59 -8.17 -4.26 4.47
N ALA A 60 -9.00 -3.60 5.27
CA ALA A 60 -10.04 -4.29 6.06
C ALA A 60 -11.01 -5.07 5.15
N VAL A 61 -11.47 -4.46 4.05
CA VAL A 61 -12.33 -5.13 3.08
C VAL A 61 -11.62 -6.32 2.42
N LEU A 62 -10.36 -6.18 2.01
CA LEU A 62 -9.58 -7.25 1.38
C LEU A 62 -9.35 -8.43 2.33
N LEU A 63 -9.00 -8.15 3.58
CA LEU A 63 -8.76 -9.16 4.62
C LEU A 63 -10.05 -9.87 5.03
N PHE A 64 -11.20 -9.21 4.95
CA PHE A 64 -12.49 -9.82 5.22
C PHE A 64 -12.98 -10.66 4.04
N THR A 65 -12.95 -10.10 2.83
CA THR A 65 -13.49 -10.75 1.63
C THR A 65 -12.60 -11.87 1.09
N GLY A 66 -11.27 -11.78 1.24
CA GLY A 66 -10.32 -12.80 0.75
C GLY A 66 -10.60 -14.20 1.29
N PRO A 67 -10.63 -14.41 2.63
CA PRO A 67 -11.05 -15.66 3.27
C PRO A 67 -12.39 -16.21 2.76
N LEU A 68 -13.41 -15.36 2.66
CA LEU A 68 -14.74 -15.76 2.21
C LEU A 68 -14.73 -16.26 0.76
N LEU A 69 -13.93 -15.63 -0.10
CA LEU A 69 -13.75 -16.04 -1.49
C LEU A 69 -12.97 -17.36 -1.60
N LEU A 70 -11.97 -17.59 -0.74
CA LEU A 70 -11.26 -18.88 -0.69
C LEU A 70 -12.18 -20.03 -0.25
N ASN A 71 -13.01 -19.79 0.77
CA ASN A 71 -13.98 -20.78 1.24
C ASN A 71 -15.00 -21.13 0.15
N GLN A 72 -15.48 -20.14 -0.62
CA GLN A 72 -16.38 -20.37 -1.76
C GLN A 72 -15.72 -21.17 -2.89
N ARG A 73 -14.39 -21.15 -2.99
CA ARG A 73 -13.62 -21.95 -3.94
C ARG A 73 -13.26 -23.33 -3.42
N GLY A 74 -13.72 -23.69 -2.21
CA GLY A 74 -13.39 -24.96 -1.56
C GLY A 74 -11.95 -25.07 -1.08
N ILE A 75 -11.22 -23.96 -0.95
CA ILE A 75 -9.83 -23.95 -0.48
C ILE A 75 -9.82 -23.72 1.03
N PRO A 76 -9.37 -24.70 1.84
CA PRO A 76 -9.35 -24.58 3.29
C PRO A 76 -8.28 -23.60 3.76
N ILE A 77 -8.67 -22.57 4.51
CA ILE A 77 -7.75 -21.55 5.03
C ILE A 77 -6.86 -22.11 6.16
N THR A 78 -7.32 -23.15 6.84
CA THR A 78 -6.63 -23.76 7.98
C THR A 78 -5.57 -24.80 7.57
N ALA A 79 -5.47 -25.14 6.27
CA ALA A 79 -4.51 -26.12 5.76
C ALA A 79 -3.59 -25.51 4.69
N PRO A 80 -2.58 -24.70 5.07
CA PRO A 80 -1.65 -24.08 4.12
C PRO A 80 -0.88 -25.07 3.23
N SER A 81 -0.70 -26.31 3.69
CA SER A 81 -0.07 -27.40 2.92
C SER A 81 -0.86 -27.81 1.67
N GLU A 82 -2.16 -27.54 1.65
CA GLU A 82 -3.06 -27.88 0.53
C GLU A 82 -3.22 -26.73 -0.47
N TRP A 83 -2.63 -25.56 -0.19
CA TRP A 83 -2.82 -24.40 -1.04
C TRP A 83 -2.10 -24.55 -2.39
N PRO A 84 -2.74 -24.14 -3.50
CA PRO A 84 -2.03 -23.95 -4.76
C PRO A 84 -0.83 -23.02 -4.54
N LYS A 85 0.33 -23.37 -5.11
CA LYS A 85 1.58 -22.57 -4.96
C LYS A 85 1.36 -21.08 -5.23
N ILE A 86 0.55 -20.75 -6.23
CA ILE A 86 0.23 -19.35 -6.57
C ILE A 86 -0.55 -18.61 -5.47
N LEU A 87 -1.44 -19.31 -4.74
CA LEU A 87 -2.14 -18.74 -3.59
C LEU A 87 -1.18 -18.48 -2.43
N ALA A 88 -0.30 -19.44 -2.12
CA ALA A 88 0.73 -19.27 -1.09
C ALA A 88 1.63 -18.07 -1.41
N THR A 89 2.08 -17.93 -2.66
CA THR A 89 2.85 -16.76 -3.12
C THR A 89 2.05 -15.46 -2.97
N LYS A 90 0.78 -15.43 -3.38
CA LYS A 90 -0.09 -14.27 -3.24
C LYS A 90 -0.20 -13.83 -1.78
N LEU A 91 -0.46 -14.77 -0.87
CA LEU A 91 -0.61 -14.48 0.56
C LEU A 91 0.70 -14.05 1.21
N GLY A 92 1.84 -14.62 0.81
CA GLY A 92 3.16 -14.16 1.23
C GLY A 92 3.45 -12.72 0.78
N LEU A 93 3.12 -12.38 -0.48
CA LEU A 93 3.25 -11.01 -0.99
C LEU A 93 2.31 -10.03 -0.28
N VAL A 94 1.06 -10.43 0.02
CA VAL A 94 0.12 -9.62 0.80
C VAL A 94 0.65 -9.37 2.21
N ALA A 95 1.17 -10.41 2.88
CA ALA A 95 1.75 -10.26 4.22
C ALA A 95 2.93 -9.28 4.21
N LEU A 96 3.84 -9.41 3.24
CA LEU A 96 4.96 -8.49 3.08
C LEU A 96 4.47 -7.05 2.80
N LEU A 97 3.51 -6.88 1.90
CA LEU A 97 2.92 -5.58 1.59
C LEU A 97 2.29 -4.93 2.83
N LEU A 98 1.58 -5.69 3.66
CA LEU A 98 0.99 -5.20 4.91
C LEU A 98 2.07 -4.77 5.91
N LEU A 99 3.13 -5.56 6.08
CA LEU A 99 4.26 -5.20 6.95
C LEU A 99 4.93 -3.90 6.50
N VAL A 100 5.18 -3.74 5.21
CA VAL A 100 5.76 -2.52 4.65
C VAL A 100 4.79 -1.35 4.84
N THR A 101 3.49 -1.54 4.60
CA THR A 101 2.46 -0.50 4.76
C THR A 101 2.36 -0.03 6.22
N LEU A 102 2.30 -0.97 7.17
CA LEU A 102 2.29 -0.69 8.61
C LEU A 102 3.51 0.14 9.02
N THR A 103 4.70 -0.32 8.61
CA THR A 103 5.96 0.33 8.91
C THR A 103 6.01 1.73 8.31
N HIS A 104 5.60 1.87 7.06
CA HIS A 104 5.54 3.16 6.37
C HIS A 104 4.57 4.13 7.06
N ASP A 105 3.36 3.70 7.37
CA ASP A 105 2.27 4.57 7.81
C ASP A 105 2.36 5.00 9.28
N PHE A 106 2.87 4.11 10.14
CA PHE A 106 2.90 4.32 11.59
C PHE A 106 4.28 4.63 12.15
N ILE A 107 5.37 4.25 11.46
CA ILE A 107 6.73 4.47 11.95
C ILE A 107 7.43 5.51 11.09
N ILE A 108 7.65 5.21 9.81
CA ILE A 108 8.50 6.02 8.92
C ILE A 108 7.84 7.37 8.60
N GLY A 109 6.55 7.37 8.25
CA GLY A 109 5.80 8.58 7.92
C GLY A 109 5.78 9.62 9.05
N PRO A 110 5.40 9.24 10.28
CA PRO A 110 5.46 10.14 11.43
C PRO A 110 6.88 10.62 11.75
N LEU A 111 7.88 9.73 11.67
CA LEU A 111 9.27 10.05 11.95
C LEU A 111 9.85 11.07 10.96
N VAL A 112 9.67 10.82 9.66
CA VAL A 112 10.06 11.75 8.58
C VAL A 112 9.32 13.08 8.73
N GLY A 113 8.03 13.03 9.06
CA GLY A 113 7.23 14.24 9.29
C GLY A 113 7.74 15.12 10.44
N ARG A 114 8.36 14.53 11.47
CA ARG A 114 9.04 15.27 12.55
C ARG A 114 10.39 15.81 12.09
N ILE A 115 11.22 14.98 11.45
CA ILE A 115 12.56 15.36 10.96
C ILE A 115 12.50 16.54 9.98
N VAL A 116 11.50 16.56 9.10
CA VAL A 116 11.35 17.63 8.10
C VAL A 116 11.08 19.00 8.73
N GLN A 117 10.55 19.05 9.95
CA GLN A 117 10.31 20.30 10.69
C GLN A 117 11.56 20.82 11.41
N LEU A 118 12.59 19.99 11.61
CA LEU A 118 13.84 20.41 12.22
C LEU A 118 14.68 21.26 11.24
N PRO A 119 15.41 22.29 11.72
CA PRO A 119 16.42 22.98 10.92
C PRO A 119 17.39 21.99 10.28
N ARG A 120 17.84 22.25 9.04
CA ARG A 120 18.71 21.29 8.32
C ARG A 120 20.01 21.02 9.05
N GLU A 121 20.54 22.01 9.74
CA GLU A 121 21.80 21.96 10.49
C GLU A 121 21.73 21.04 11.71
N SER A 122 20.54 20.81 12.27
CA SER A 122 20.35 19.96 13.44
C SER A 122 20.05 18.49 13.10
N ARG A 123 20.07 18.11 11.81
CA ARG A 123 19.72 16.76 11.36
C ARG A 123 20.95 15.87 11.29
N THR A 124 20.86 14.68 11.88
CA THR A 124 21.91 13.67 11.79
C THR A 124 22.03 13.09 10.38
N ARG A 125 23.14 12.39 10.08
CA ARG A 125 23.29 11.65 8.80
C ARG A 125 22.17 10.62 8.61
N PHE A 126 21.73 9.99 9.70
CA PHE A 126 20.63 9.03 9.68
C PHE A 126 19.31 9.70 9.30
N ASP A 127 19.01 10.87 9.86
CA ASP A 127 17.80 11.63 9.54
C ASP A 127 17.72 12.00 8.06
N GLN A 128 18.85 12.43 7.49
CA GLN A 128 18.94 12.77 6.07
C GLN A 128 18.73 11.53 5.19
N ALA A 129 19.37 10.41 5.53
CA ALA A 129 19.16 9.16 4.83
C ALA A 129 17.68 8.73 4.87
N LEU A 130 17.04 8.79 6.04
CA LEU A 130 15.64 8.39 6.19
C LEU A 130 14.69 9.22 5.32
N VAL A 131 14.89 10.55 5.25
CA VAL A 131 14.09 11.43 4.38
C VAL A 131 14.28 11.10 2.90
N LEU A 132 15.50 10.74 2.49
CA LEU A 132 15.82 10.37 1.10
C LEU A 132 15.25 9.00 0.70
N TRP A 133 15.25 8.04 1.62
CA TRP A 133 14.79 6.67 1.37
C TRP A 133 13.28 6.51 1.54
N SER A 134 12.60 7.39 2.30
CA SER A 134 11.16 7.30 2.54
C SER A 134 10.30 7.18 1.27
N PRO A 135 10.52 7.95 0.18
CA PRO A 135 9.75 7.79 -1.06
C PRO A 135 9.96 6.44 -1.75
N TRP A 136 11.13 5.81 -1.59
CA TRP A 136 11.43 4.50 -2.16
C TRP A 136 10.64 3.40 -1.48
N LEU A 137 10.39 3.51 -0.18
CA LEU A 137 9.53 2.57 0.56
C LEU A 137 8.10 2.57 0.03
N ALA A 138 7.56 3.76 -0.29
CA ALA A 138 6.24 3.89 -0.91
C ALA A 138 6.19 3.27 -2.32
N ARG A 139 7.23 3.49 -3.13
CA ARG A 139 7.34 2.89 -4.48
C ARG A 139 7.50 1.37 -4.43
N PHE A 140 8.28 0.87 -3.47
CA PHE A 140 8.42 -0.56 -3.24
C PHE A 140 7.08 -1.20 -2.86
N SER A 141 6.28 -0.54 -2.02
CA SER A 141 4.92 -0.97 -1.70
C SER A 141 4.03 -1.06 -2.94
N LEU A 142 4.12 -0.09 -3.85
CA LEU A 142 3.40 -0.14 -5.14
C LEU A 142 3.83 -1.34 -5.98
N ILE A 143 5.13 -1.62 -6.10
CA ILE A 143 5.64 -2.79 -6.84
C ILE A 143 5.10 -4.08 -6.24
N LEU A 144 5.13 -4.23 -4.91
CA LEU A 144 4.54 -5.37 -4.21
C LEU A 144 3.04 -5.48 -4.49
N ALA A 145 2.30 -4.39 -4.45
CA ALA A 145 0.87 -4.38 -4.71
C ALA A 145 0.53 -4.80 -6.16
N LEU A 146 1.34 -4.37 -7.13
CA LEU A 146 1.23 -4.82 -8.52
C LEU A 146 1.58 -6.30 -8.69
N ALA A 147 2.58 -6.81 -7.96
CA ALA A 147 2.90 -8.23 -7.93
C ALA A 147 1.76 -9.06 -7.32
N VAL A 148 1.15 -8.58 -6.22
CA VAL A 148 -0.07 -9.19 -5.64
C VAL A 148 -1.20 -9.23 -6.67
N LEU A 149 -1.44 -8.14 -7.40
CA LEU A 149 -2.46 -8.10 -8.45
C LEU A 149 -2.16 -9.11 -9.57
N LEU A 150 -0.90 -9.20 -10.01
CA LEU A 150 -0.49 -10.18 -11.02
C LEU A 150 -0.77 -11.61 -10.54
N THR A 151 -0.40 -11.96 -9.31
CA THR A 151 -0.70 -13.28 -8.73
C THR A 151 -2.20 -13.53 -8.55
N ALA A 152 -3.00 -12.47 -8.33
CA ALA A 152 -4.45 -12.59 -8.27
C ALA A 152 -5.05 -12.93 -9.63
N VAL A 153 -4.57 -12.29 -10.71
CA VAL A 153 -5.00 -12.57 -12.08
C VAL A 153 -4.61 -13.98 -12.52
N THR A 154 -3.40 -14.43 -12.20
CA THR A 154 -2.97 -15.80 -12.53
C THR A 154 -3.78 -16.85 -11.76
N LEU A 155 -4.04 -16.63 -10.46
CA LEU A 155 -4.88 -17.50 -9.65
C LEU A 155 -6.34 -17.55 -10.15
N ALA A 156 -6.86 -16.47 -10.72
CA ALA A 156 -8.20 -16.44 -11.29
C ALA A 156 -8.32 -17.21 -12.62
N ARG A 157 -7.20 -17.44 -13.32
CA ARG A 157 -7.14 -18.16 -14.60
C ARG A 157 -6.79 -19.64 -14.46
N SER A 158 -6.17 -20.04 -13.34
CA SER A 158 -5.88 -21.44 -12.99
C SER A 158 -7.11 -22.11 -12.39
#